data_AF-A0A923IV39-F1
#
_entry.id   AF-A0A923IV39-F1
#
_cell.length_a   1.000
_cell.length_b   1.000
_cell.length_c   1.000
_cell.angle_alpha   90.00
_cell.angle_beta   90.00
_cell.angle_gamma   90.00
#
_symmetry.space_group_name_H-M   'P 1'
#
loop_
_entity.id
_entity.type
_entity.pdbx_description
1 polymer ?
#
loop_
_entity_poly.entity_id
_entity_poly.type
_entity_poly.pdbx_seq_one_letter_code
_entity_poly.pdbx_strand_id
1 'polypeptide(L)'
;MRWYLLIFCVVVFKTDIKAQVSFNEYFNSLKKVNIDSGITLTFDEPAQLNPKNPTKLILFALPNGNTTAQTFGKKLANGDDWHFDIQHIGAQTAFIRNADKLTNYIVVYIENNLKSWPAWRRKFVSGDTRIGELVADVVERYKKYQPKVTLSSHSGGGSFIFGYINSQPQLPKFIDRIGFLDATYGYETEKHQAKLTNWLKTKNKSLQVIAYNDSVVVYNGKPLVSPTGGTWYRSQLMARDLQAEFNLKKYDLSDRMNWFNQNHLIDFSLIKNPEGKIYHTVLVEKNGFIRLLFNGTKYQDKDYQFWGDRAYQAYVLQ
;
A
#
# COMPACT_ATOMS: atom_id res chain seq x y z
N MET A 1 -47.46 -53.14 -20.63
CA MET A 1 -46.29 -52.64 -19.86
C MET A 1 -45.65 -51.48 -20.62
N ARG A 2 -45.85 -50.24 -20.15
CA ARG A 2 -45.19 -49.05 -20.72
C ARG A 2 -43.83 -48.87 -20.04
N TRP A 3 -42.74 -48.96 -20.81
CA TRP A 3 -41.40 -48.64 -20.36
C TRP A 3 -41.16 -47.14 -20.50
N TYR A 4 -40.88 -46.45 -19.40
CA TYR A 4 -40.41 -45.07 -19.40
C TYR A 4 -38.88 -45.07 -19.51
N LEU A 5 -38.34 -44.55 -20.61
CA LEU A 5 -36.93 -44.22 -20.73
C LEU A 5 -36.66 -42.90 -19.98
N LEU A 6 -35.95 -42.99 -18.86
CA LEU A 6 -35.36 -41.84 -18.17
C LEU A 6 -34.07 -41.44 -18.88
N ILE A 7 -34.08 -40.30 -19.57
CA ILE A 7 -32.88 -39.69 -20.13
C ILE A 7 -32.21 -38.88 -19.02
N PHE A 8 -31.06 -39.35 -18.53
CA PHE A 8 -30.17 -38.57 -17.69
C PHE A 8 -29.36 -37.60 -18.57
N CYS A 9 -29.77 -36.33 -18.61
CA CYS A 9 -28.93 -35.27 -19.14
C CYS A 9 -27.83 -34.95 -18.12
N VAL A 10 -26.64 -35.52 -18.31
CA VAL A 10 -25.43 -35.09 -17.60
C VAL A 10 -25.00 -33.75 -18.19
N VAL A 11 -25.36 -32.65 -17.53
CA VAL A 11 -24.83 -31.32 -17.83
C VAL A 11 -23.40 -31.29 -17.28
N VAL A 12 -22.42 -31.54 -18.15
CA VAL A 12 -21.01 -31.31 -17.84
C VAL A 12 -20.77 -29.80 -17.85
N PHE A 13 -20.76 -29.18 -16.67
CA PHE A 13 -20.20 -27.84 -16.52
C PHE A 13 -18.70 -27.92 -16.82
N LYS A 14 -18.28 -27.40 -17.99
CA LYS A 14 -16.87 -27.08 -18.24
C LYS A 14 -16.46 -25.95 -17.30
N THR A 15 -16.01 -26.31 -16.11
CA THR A 15 -15.15 -25.42 -15.34
C THR A 15 -13.80 -25.43 -16.03
N ASP A 16 -13.44 -24.35 -16.73
CA ASP A 16 -12.05 -24.12 -17.13
C ASP A 16 -11.22 -23.97 -15.84
N ILE A 17 -10.70 -25.09 -15.35
CA ILE A 17 -9.70 -25.11 -14.29
C ILE A 17 -8.42 -24.58 -14.92
N LYS A 18 -8.28 -23.25 -15.00
CA LYS A 18 -6.97 -22.64 -15.23
C LYS A 18 -6.10 -23.09 -14.05
N ALA A 19 -5.02 -23.82 -14.35
CA ALA A 19 -4.04 -24.17 -13.33
C ALA A 19 -3.63 -22.89 -12.59
N GLN A 20 -3.82 -22.88 -11.27
CA GLN A 20 -3.42 -21.74 -10.46
C GLN A 20 -1.90 -21.64 -10.54
N VAL A 21 -1.40 -20.52 -11.06
CA VAL A 21 0.04 -20.28 -11.18
C VAL A 21 0.67 -20.38 -9.79
N SER A 22 1.76 -21.15 -9.66
CA SER A 22 2.45 -21.24 -8.39
C SER A 22 3.09 -19.90 -8.03
N PHE A 23 3.07 -19.55 -6.74
CA PHE A 23 3.73 -18.36 -6.23
C PHE A 23 5.20 -18.34 -6.63
N ASN A 24 5.91 -19.47 -6.48
CA ASN A 24 7.34 -19.54 -6.80
C ASN A 24 7.62 -19.26 -8.26
N GLU A 25 6.84 -19.85 -9.18
CA GLU A 25 6.99 -19.59 -10.61
C GLU A 25 6.74 -18.12 -10.94
N TYR A 26 5.62 -17.56 -10.48
CA TYR A 26 5.28 -16.16 -10.75
C TYR A 26 6.30 -15.21 -10.13
N PHE A 27 6.56 -15.33 -8.82
CA PHE A 27 7.42 -14.41 -8.07
C PHE A 27 8.87 -14.46 -8.55
N ASN A 28 9.38 -15.64 -8.92
CA ASN A 28 10.73 -15.76 -9.46
C ASN A 28 10.84 -15.17 -10.87
N SER A 29 9.75 -15.16 -11.65
CA SER A 29 9.72 -14.48 -12.96
C SER A 29 9.79 -12.96 -12.86
N LEU A 30 9.43 -12.36 -11.72
CA LEU A 30 9.49 -10.92 -11.53
C LEU A 30 10.93 -10.41 -11.61
N LYS A 31 11.10 -9.34 -12.38
CA LYS A 31 12.40 -8.69 -12.53
C LYS A 31 12.86 -8.12 -11.18
N LYS A 32 14.13 -8.38 -10.85
CA LYS A 32 14.79 -7.88 -9.64
C LYS A 32 16.04 -7.10 -10.02
N VAL A 33 16.27 -5.97 -9.36
CA VAL A 33 17.49 -5.15 -9.51
C VAL A 33 18.06 -4.90 -8.13
N ASN A 34 19.32 -5.27 -7.93
CA ASN A 34 20.06 -4.96 -6.71
C ASN A 34 20.85 -3.67 -6.90
N ILE A 35 20.94 -2.87 -5.85
CA ILE A 35 21.65 -1.60 -5.82
C ILE A 35 22.68 -1.67 -4.69
N ASP A 36 23.88 -1.10 -4.92
CA ASP A 36 25.07 -1.21 -4.05
C ASP A 36 24.84 -0.85 -2.57
N SER A 37 23.75 -0.14 -2.26
CA SER A 37 23.32 0.19 -0.90
C SER A 37 22.48 -0.90 -0.21
N GLY A 38 22.50 -2.12 -0.74
CA GLY A 38 21.73 -3.25 -0.23
C GLY A 38 20.22 -3.10 -0.45
N ILE A 39 19.81 -2.27 -1.42
CA ILE A 39 18.41 -2.15 -1.84
C ILE A 39 18.15 -3.17 -2.94
N THR A 40 17.01 -3.86 -2.84
CA THR A 40 16.48 -4.71 -3.91
C THR A 40 15.15 -4.13 -4.37
N LEU A 41 15.07 -3.85 -5.67
CA LEU A 41 13.84 -3.47 -6.36
C LEU A 41 13.25 -4.70 -7.04
N THR A 42 12.00 -5.03 -6.73
CA THR A 42 11.24 -6.06 -7.47
C THR A 42 10.11 -5.39 -8.24
N PHE A 43 10.03 -5.65 -9.55
CA PHE A 43 9.07 -5.02 -10.45
C PHE A 43 7.95 -6.00 -10.77
N ASP A 44 6.74 -5.70 -10.27
CA ASP A 44 5.51 -6.36 -10.68
C ASP A 44 4.81 -5.50 -11.74
N GLU A 45 5.00 -5.89 -13.00
CA GLU A 45 4.43 -5.26 -14.19
C GLU A 45 3.23 -6.06 -14.68
N PRO A 46 2.21 -5.43 -15.31
CA PRO A 46 1.21 -6.20 -16.03
C PRO A 46 1.88 -6.95 -17.20
N ALA A 47 1.31 -8.08 -17.60
CA ALA A 47 1.86 -8.91 -18.68
C ALA A 47 2.14 -8.14 -19.97
N GLN A 48 1.35 -7.10 -20.25
CA GLN A 48 1.57 -6.16 -21.35
C GLN A 48 1.35 -4.73 -20.87
N LEU A 49 2.31 -3.85 -21.18
CA LEU A 49 2.18 -2.41 -20.99
C LEU A 49 1.65 -1.78 -22.28
N ASN A 50 0.49 -1.16 -22.23
CA ASN A 50 -0.09 -0.46 -23.38
C ASN A 50 0.34 1.01 -23.37
N PRO A 51 1.12 1.52 -24.35
CA PRO A 51 1.55 2.92 -24.39
C PRO A 51 0.40 3.93 -24.48
N LYS A 52 -0.81 3.50 -24.89
CA LYS A 52 -2.01 4.35 -24.96
C LYS A 52 -2.72 4.49 -23.61
N ASN A 53 -2.45 3.59 -22.66
CA ASN A 53 -3.09 3.62 -21.35
C ASN A 53 -2.32 4.56 -20.40
N PRO A 54 -3.01 5.32 -19.54
CA PRO A 54 -2.39 5.98 -18.40
C PRO A 54 -1.56 4.98 -17.58
N THR A 55 -0.43 5.43 -17.04
CA THR A 55 0.45 4.58 -16.24
C THR A 55 0.53 5.08 -14.80
N LYS A 56 0.26 4.18 -13.85
CA LYS A 56 0.42 4.38 -12.41
C LYS A 56 1.62 3.57 -11.95
N LEU A 57 2.70 4.27 -11.60
CA LEU A 57 3.90 3.68 -11.03
C LEU A 57 3.81 3.78 -9.50
N ILE A 58 3.56 2.66 -8.85
CA ILE A 58 3.38 2.56 -7.41
C ILE A 58 4.71 2.11 -6.81
N LEU A 59 5.32 2.98 -6.02
CA LEU A 59 6.51 2.65 -5.24
C LEU A 59 6.01 2.19 -3.86
N PHE A 60 6.20 0.91 -3.53
CA PHE A 60 5.77 0.33 -2.26
C PHE A 60 6.98 0.04 -1.38
N ALA A 61 7.23 0.89 -0.39
CA ALA A 61 8.28 0.69 0.60
C ALA A 61 7.81 -0.30 1.68
N LEU A 62 8.57 -1.39 1.84
CA LEU A 62 8.21 -2.52 2.69
C LEU A 62 8.17 -2.17 4.19
N PRO A 63 7.35 -2.88 4.99
CA PRO A 63 7.42 -2.79 6.44
C PRO A 63 8.71 -3.38 6.99
N ASN A 64 9.02 -3.05 8.24
CA ASN A 64 10.19 -3.59 8.91
C ASN A 64 10.07 -5.11 9.08
N GLY A 65 11.16 -5.84 8.90
CA GLY A 65 11.22 -7.29 9.11
C GLY A 65 10.80 -8.15 7.92
N ASN A 66 10.06 -7.60 6.94
CA ASN A 66 9.57 -8.36 5.79
C ASN A 66 10.53 -8.32 4.60
N THR A 67 10.54 -9.41 3.84
CA THR A 67 11.08 -9.46 2.47
C THR A 67 10.00 -9.10 1.45
N THR A 68 10.42 -8.91 0.19
CA THR A 68 9.48 -8.71 -0.92
C THR A 68 8.62 -9.93 -1.15
N ALA A 69 9.16 -11.14 -1.01
CA ALA A 69 8.39 -12.37 -1.16
C ALA A 69 7.24 -12.46 -0.13
N GLN A 70 7.55 -12.17 1.13
CA GLN A 70 6.57 -12.13 2.22
C GLN A 70 5.51 -11.03 1.99
N THR A 71 5.95 -9.84 1.57
CA THR A 71 5.04 -8.70 1.30
C THR A 71 4.15 -8.92 0.09
N PHE A 72 4.68 -9.54 -0.97
CA PHE A 72 3.92 -9.95 -2.15
C PHE A 72 2.81 -10.93 -1.73
N GLY A 73 3.19 -11.90 -0.91
CA GLY A 73 2.30 -12.83 -0.21
C GLY A 73 1.85 -14.01 -1.05
N LYS A 74 1.50 -15.09 -0.36
CA LYS A 74 0.97 -16.34 -0.94
C LYS A 74 0.08 -17.04 0.07
N LYS A 75 -0.59 -18.10 -0.35
CA LYS A 75 -1.29 -18.99 0.55
C LYS A 75 -0.27 -19.78 1.36
N LEU A 76 -0.50 -19.90 2.67
CA LEU A 76 0.39 -20.70 3.53
C LEU A 76 0.20 -22.20 3.26
N ALA A 77 1.34 -22.87 3.13
CA ALA A 77 1.51 -24.30 3.27
C ALA A 77 2.19 -24.62 4.62
N ASN A 78 2.18 -25.89 5.02
CA ASN A 78 2.81 -26.31 6.28
C ASN A 78 4.30 -25.96 6.29
N GLY A 79 4.74 -25.25 7.33
CA GLY A 79 6.13 -24.83 7.51
C GLY A 79 6.48 -23.48 6.88
N ASP A 80 5.54 -22.84 6.17
CA ASP A 80 5.76 -21.49 5.68
C ASP A 80 5.83 -20.46 6.82
N ASP A 81 6.59 -19.39 6.57
CA ASP A 81 6.60 -18.21 7.42
C ASP A 81 5.24 -17.49 7.36
N TRP A 82 4.64 -17.20 8.52
CA TRP A 82 3.35 -16.53 8.62
C TRP A 82 3.32 -15.15 7.92
N HIS A 83 4.46 -14.48 7.75
CA HIS A 83 4.53 -13.18 7.06
C HIS A 83 4.06 -13.24 5.61
N PHE A 84 3.94 -14.41 5.00
CA PHE A 84 3.36 -14.55 3.67
C PHE A 84 1.85 -14.28 3.60
N ASP A 85 1.12 -14.31 4.73
CA ASP A 85 -0.35 -14.21 4.75
C ASP A 85 -0.92 -12.91 5.35
N ILE A 86 -0.08 -11.89 5.52
CA ILE A 86 -0.46 -10.68 6.30
C ILE A 86 -0.51 -9.39 5.48
N GLN A 87 -0.20 -9.43 4.19
CA GLN A 87 -0.25 -8.23 3.33
C GLN A 87 -0.84 -8.50 1.96
N HIS A 88 -0.37 -9.57 1.28
CA HIS A 88 -0.79 -9.94 -0.07
C HIS A 88 -0.85 -8.77 -1.06
N ILE A 89 0.16 -7.90 -1.07
CA ILE A 89 0.17 -6.75 -1.99
C ILE A 89 0.09 -7.23 -3.45
N GLY A 90 0.65 -8.40 -3.78
CA GLY A 90 0.53 -9.00 -5.11
C GLY A 90 -0.93 -9.33 -5.48
N ALA A 91 -1.66 -9.99 -4.59
CA ALA A 91 -3.07 -10.33 -4.81
C ALA A 91 -3.96 -9.08 -4.85
N GLN A 92 -3.71 -8.10 -3.97
CA GLN A 92 -4.39 -6.80 -4.00
C GLN A 92 -4.13 -6.05 -5.31
N THR A 93 -2.90 -6.12 -5.84
CA THR A 93 -2.54 -5.55 -7.15
C THR A 93 -3.28 -6.23 -8.30
N ALA A 94 -3.39 -7.56 -8.26
CA ALA A 94 -4.16 -8.32 -9.24
C ALA A 94 -5.66 -7.94 -9.22
N PHE A 95 -6.24 -7.77 -8.02
CA PHE A 95 -7.60 -7.22 -7.86
C PHE A 95 -7.73 -5.84 -8.52
N ILE A 96 -6.80 -4.93 -8.25
CA ILE A 96 -6.78 -3.58 -8.80
C ILE A 96 -6.73 -3.59 -10.33
N ARG A 97 -5.84 -4.39 -10.91
CA ARG A 97 -5.69 -4.54 -12.37
C ARG A 97 -6.94 -5.15 -13.01
N ASN A 98 -7.64 -6.03 -12.30
CA ASN A 98 -8.90 -6.60 -12.79
C ASN A 98 -10.04 -5.57 -12.78
N ALA A 99 -10.11 -4.73 -11.74
CA ALA A 99 -11.12 -3.67 -11.61
C ALA A 99 -10.89 -2.51 -12.61
N ASP A 100 -9.63 -2.16 -12.88
CA ASP A 100 -9.24 -1.12 -13.83
C ASP A 100 -8.33 -1.63 -14.95
N LYS A 101 -8.95 -2.11 -16.02
CA LYS A 101 -8.25 -2.67 -17.19
C LYS A 101 -7.66 -1.62 -18.14
N LEU A 102 -7.96 -0.33 -17.92
CA LEU A 102 -7.57 0.77 -18.82
C LEU A 102 -6.33 1.53 -18.33
N THR A 103 -5.73 1.09 -17.23
CA THR A 103 -4.54 1.73 -16.64
C THR A 103 -3.42 0.69 -16.49
N ASN A 104 -2.21 1.08 -16.85
CA ASN A 104 -1.03 0.27 -16.54
C ASN A 104 -0.65 0.48 -15.07
N TYR A 105 -0.99 -0.46 -14.19
CA TYR A 105 -0.53 -0.46 -12.80
C TYR A 105 0.77 -1.23 -12.66
N ILE A 106 1.85 -0.55 -12.28
CA ILE A 106 3.17 -1.13 -12.04
C ILE A 106 3.47 -0.96 -10.56
N VAL A 107 3.79 -2.04 -9.85
CA VAL A 107 4.21 -1.99 -8.45
C VAL A 107 5.70 -2.30 -8.36
N VAL A 108 6.45 -1.39 -7.76
CA VAL A 108 7.86 -1.58 -7.46
C VAL A 108 7.99 -1.73 -5.95
N TYR A 109 8.31 -2.95 -5.52
CA TYR A 109 8.62 -3.25 -4.14
C TYR A 109 10.04 -2.79 -3.84
N ILE A 110 10.18 -1.98 -2.78
CA ILE A 110 11.47 -1.41 -2.39
C ILE A 110 11.87 -2.01 -1.05
N GLU A 111 12.74 -3.01 -1.13
CA GLU A 111 13.33 -3.74 -0.01
C GLU A 111 14.75 -3.25 0.26
N ASN A 112 15.22 -3.34 1.50
CA ASN A 112 16.63 -3.19 1.83
C ASN A 112 17.10 -4.31 2.76
N ASN A 113 18.40 -4.62 2.72
CA ASN A 113 19.01 -5.73 3.45
C ASN A 113 18.98 -5.58 4.99
N LEU A 114 18.75 -4.37 5.52
CA LEU A 114 18.52 -4.17 6.96
C LEU A 114 17.08 -4.46 7.37
N LYS A 115 16.19 -4.67 6.40
CA LYS A 115 14.74 -4.83 6.59
C LYS A 115 14.16 -3.72 7.48
N SER A 116 14.72 -2.51 7.35
CA SER A 116 14.29 -1.35 8.13
C SER A 116 14.71 -0.05 7.47
N TRP A 117 13.76 0.68 6.90
CA TRP A 117 14.03 1.99 6.29
C TRP A 117 14.55 3.05 7.28
N PRO A 118 14.06 3.14 8.54
CA PRO A 118 14.70 3.99 9.54
C PRO A 118 16.16 3.62 9.80
N ALA A 119 16.49 2.33 9.91
CA ALA A 119 17.87 1.90 10.11
C ALA A 119 18.74 2.19 8.88
N TRP A 120 18.20 1.93 7.69
CA TRP A 120 18.88 2.18 6.42
C TRP A 120 19.22 3.66 6.26
N ARG A 121 18.24 4.56 6.48
CA ARG A 121 18.44 6.01 6.39
C ARG A 121 19.50 6.53 7.36
N ARG A 122 19.62 5.93 8.55
CA ARG A 122 20.68 6.28 9.53
C ARG A 122 22.05 5.72 9.17
N LYS A 123 22.10 4.52 8.58
CA LYS A 123 23.36 3.84 8.24
C LYS A 123 24.08 4.52 7.08
N PHE A 124 23.34 4.90 6.03
CA PHE A 124 23.94 5.43 4.81
C PHE A 124 23.99 6.96 4.84
N VAL A 125 25.19 7.51 4.59
CA VAL A 125 25.40 8.96 4.46
C VAL A 125 24.49 9.52 3.39
N SER A 126 23.82 10.63 3.71
CA SER A 126 22.83 11.28 2.84
C SER A 126 21.69 10.35 2.41
N GLY A 127 21.22 9.48 3.32
CA GLY A 127 20.16 8.50 3.05
C GLY A 127 18.90 9.09 2.41
N ASP A 128 18.49 10.30 2.82
CA ASP A 128 17.35 11.00 2.21
C ASP A 128 17.61 11.34 0.74
N THR A 129 18.76 11.92 0.42
CA THR A 129 19.16 12.23 -0.96
C THR A 129 19.20 10.97 -1.84
N ARG A 130 19.76 9.88 -1.32
CA ARG A 130 19.82 8.59 -2.02
C ARG A 130 18.44 8.02 -2.33
N ILE A 131 17.47 8.21 -1.43
CA ILE A 131 16.06 7.86 -1.69
C ILE A 131 15.50 8.72 -2.83
N GLY A 132 15.81 10.01 -2.85
CA GLY A 132 15.44 10.92 -3.95
C GLY A 132 15.96 10.45 -5.31
N GLU A 133 17.24 10.10 -5.38
CA GLU A 133 17.92 9.57 -6.57
C GLU A 133 17.28 8.24 -7.02
N LEU A 134 17.06 7.31 -6.08
CA LEU A 134 16.40 6.04 -6.36
C LEU A 134 15.02 6.22 -6.99
N VAL A 135 14.20 7.13 -6.45
CA VAL A 135 12.87 7.42 -7.02
C VAL A 135 13.02 7.98 -8.44
N ALA A 136 13.99 8.86 -8.69
CA ALA A 136 14.24 9.40 -10.01
C ALA A 136 14.64 8.30 -11.02
N ASP A 137 15.53 7.39 -10.64
CA ASP A 137 15.98 6.28 -11.49
C ASP A 137 14.83 5.34 -11.87
N VAL A 138 13.97 5.01 -10.90
CA VAL A 138 12.80 4.16 -11.12
C VAL A 138 11.77 4.87 -12.02
N VAL A 139 11.60 6.18 -11.88
CA VAL A 139 10.71 6.96 -12.77
C VAL A 139 11.27 7.04 -14.19
N GLU A 140 12.57 7.28 -14.36
CA GLU A 140 13.23 7.36 -15.66
C GLU A 140 13.06 6.04 -16.44
N ARG A 141 13.13 4.89 -15.76
CA ARG A 141 12.86 3.56 -16.35
C ARG A 141 11.51 3.47 -17.08
N TYR A 142 10.50 4.21 -16.62
CA TYR A 142 9.15 4.20 -17.19
C TYR A 142 8.79 5.47 -17.95
N LYS A 143 9.73 6.38 -18.20
CA LYS A 143 9.50 7.70 -18.81
C LYS A 143 8.70 7.68 -20.11
N LYS A 144 8.90 6.67 -20.96
CA LYS A 144 8.15 6.51 -22.22
C LYS A 144 6.63 6.38 -22.01
N TYR A 145 6.19 6.00 -20.82
CA TYR A 145 4.78 5.87 -20.45
C TYR A 145 4.24 7.07 -19.65
N GLN A 146 5.07 8.10 -19.43
CA GLN A 146 4.74 9.32 -18.68
C GLN A 146 4.01 9.03 -17.34
N PRO A 147 4.62 8.23 -16.46
CA PRO A 147 3.92 7.69 -15.30
C PRO A 147 3.49 8.79 -14.34
N LYS A 148 2.32 8.60 -13.72
CA LYS A 148 1.99 9.23 -12.45
C LYS A 148 2.44 8.32 -11.32
N VAL A 149 3.10 8.89 -10.33
CA VAL A 149 3.77 8.13 -9.28
C VAL A 149 2.96 8.19 -7.99
N THR A 150 2.69 7.00 -7.45
CA THR A 150 2.18 6.82 -6.10
C THR A 150 3.32 6.41 -5.18
N LEU A 151 3.58 7.19 -4.14
CA LEU A 151 4.42 6.74 -3.02
C LEU A 151 3.53 6.05 -2.02
N SER A 152 3.81 4.78 -1.71
CA SER A 152 3.02 3.99 -0.77
C SER A 152 3.94 3.19 0.14
N SER A 153 3.47 2.91 1.35
CA SER A 153 4.25 2.17 2.32
C SER A 153 3.38 1.54 3.39
N HIS A 154 3.95 0.55 4.06
CA HIS A 154 3.41 0.00 5.30
C HIS A 154 4.46 0.09 6.42
N SER A 155 4.03 0.36 7.67
CA SER A 155 4.88 0.35 8.86
C SER A 155 6.13 1.24 8.72
N GLY A 156 7.31 0.72 9.07
CA GLY A 156 8.59 1.38 8.92
C GLY A 156 8.92 1.84 7.49
N GLY A 157 8.24 1.30 6.47
CA GLY A 157 8.29 1.80 5.09
C GLY A 157 7.94 3.28 4.95
N GLY A 158 7.14 3.84 5.87
CA GLY A 158 6.86 5.28 5.86
C GLY A 158 8.10 6.15 6.03
N SER A 159 9.15 5.61 6.67
CA SER A 159 10.44 6.29 6.76
C SER A 159 11.07 6.52 5.39
N PHE A 160 10.84 5.64 4.41
CA PHE A 160 11.24 5.86 3.02
C PHE A 160 10.53 7.08 2.43
N ILE A 161 9.21 7.17 2.58
CA ILE A 161 8.42 8.29 2.06
C ILE A 161 8.84 9.61 2.72
N PHE A 162 9.02 9.65 4.04
CA PHE A 162 9.50 10.87 4.70
C PHE A 162 10.94 11.21 4.32
N GLY A 163 11.81 10.23 4.13
CA GLY A 163 13.15 10.45 3.57
C GLY A 163 13.11 11.07 2.17
N TYR A 164 12.19 10.59 1.32
CA TYR A 164 11.93 11.21 0.03
C TYR A 164 11.45 12.65 0.18
N ILE A 165 10.41 12.93 0.98
CA ILE A 165 9.89 14.29 1.19
C ILE A 165 11.00 15.23 1.71
N ASN A 166 11.85 14.76 2.61
CA ASN A 166 12.98 15.51 3.14
C ASN A 166 13.99 15.89 2.05
N SER A 167 14.32 14.95 1.16
CA SER A 167 15.25 15.17 0.05
C SER A 167 14.78 16.19 -0.99
N GLN A 168 13.46 16.40 -1.09
CA GLN A 168 12.88 17.28 -2.09
C GLN A 168 12.72 18.70 -1.54
N PRO A 169 13.19 19.76 -2.24
CA PRO A 169 12.84 21.13 -1.87
C PRO A 169 11.32 21.36 -2.01
N GLN A 170 10.72 20.79 -3.04
CA GLN A 170 9.27 20.75 -3.29
C GLN A 170 8.92 19.40 -3.91
N LEU A 171 7.75 18.85 -3.57
CA LEU A 171 7.32 17.58 -4.15
C LEU A 171 6.98 17.74 -5.64
N PRO A 172 7.53 16.88 -6.52
CA PRO A 172 7.41 17.07 -7.95
C PRO A 172 6.01 16.74 -8.48
N LYS A 173 5.64 17.37 -9.60
CA LYS A 173 4.30 17.26 -10.21
C LYS A 173 3.92 15.85 -10.65
N PHE A 174 4.89 14.95 -10.87
CA PHE A 174 4.62 13.58 -11.27
C PHE A 174 4.13 12.71 -10.10
N ILE A 175 4.39 13.07 -8.84
CA ILE A 175 3.81 12.42 -7.66
C ILE A 175 2.34 12.82 -7.58
N ASP A 176 1.42 11.89 -7.79
CA ASP A 176 -0.03 12.15 -7.74
C ASP A 176 -0.69 11.65 -6.47
N ARG A 177 -0.09 10.65 -5.81
CA ARG A 177 -0.64 10.06 -4.59
C ARG A 177 0.46 9.74 -3.60
N ILE A 178 0.19 9.99 -2.32
CA ILE A 178 1.00 9.55 -1.19
C ILE A 178 0.09 8.76 -0.26
N GLY A 179 0.48 7.53 0.06
CA GLY A 179 -0.30 6.60 0.85
C GLY A 179 0.49 6.01 2.01
N PHE A 180 -0.10 6.01 3.20
CA PHE A 180 0.47 5.42 4.41
C PHE A 180 -0.49 4.36 4.96
N LEU A 181 -0.03 3.12 5.02
CA LEU A 181 -0.65 2.05 5.80
C LEU A 181 0.12 1.96 7.12
N ASP A 182 -0.42 2.54 8.17
CA ASP A 182 0.15 2.53 9.52
C ASP A 182 1.64 2.91 9.53
N ALA A 183 1.96 3.98 8.81
CA ALA A 183 3.32 4.32 8.40
C ALA A 183 3.70 5.78 8.67
N THR A 184 2.94 6.50 9.48
CA THR A 184 3.13 7.94 9.73
C THR A 184 4.10 8.27 10.87
N TYR A 185 4.81 7.29 11.46
CA TYR A 185 5.74 7.49 12.59
C TYR A 185 6.68 8.70 12.46
N GLY A 186 7.21 8.91 11.25
CA GLY A 186 8.19 9.95 10.95
C GLY A 186 7.61 11.33 10.64
N TYR A 187 6.29 11.53 10.76
CA TYR A 187 5.70 12.85 10.49
C TYR A 187 6.11 13.87 11.55
N GLU A 188 6.59 15.01 11.08
CA GLU A 188 7.01 16.18 11.86
C GLU A 188 6.46 17.42 11.16
N THR A 189 5.68 18.24 11.87
CA THR A 189 5.01 19.43 11.33
C THR A 189 6.00 20.35 10.64
N GLU A 190 7.11 20.65 11.31
CA GLU A 190 8.14 21.60 10.89
C GLU A 190 8.86 21.17 9.60
N LYS A 191 8.96 19.85 9.35
CA LYS A 191 9.65 19.31 8.16
C LYS A 191 8.71 19.05 6.98
N HIS A 192 7.45 18.72 7.25
CA HIS A 192 6.60 18.10 6.23
C HIS A 192 5.33 18.90 5.90
N GLN A 193 4.74 19.64 6.84
CA GLN A 193 3.44 20.30 6.63
C GLN A 193 3.46 21.21 5.41
N ALA A 194 4.43 22.14 5.33
CA ALA A 194 4.50 23.08 4.22
C ALA A 194 4.66 22.39 2.86
N LYS A 195 5.49 21.34 2.77
CA LYS A 195 5.72 20.58 1.53
C LYS A 195 4.46 19.82 1.10
N LEU A 196 3.77 19.17 2.05
CA LEU A 196 2.52 18.46 1.79
C LEU A 196 1.39 19.42 1.41
N THR A 197 1.24 20.53 2.12
CA THR A 197 0.24 21.57 1.80
C THR A 197 0.45 22.13 0.40
N ASN A 198 1.68 22.54 0.06
CA ASN A 198 1.99 23.09 -1.26
C ASN A 198 1.71 22.07 -2.37
N TRP A 199 2.04 20.80 -2.15
CA TRP A 199 1.75 19.73 -3.08
C TRP A 199 0.23 19.50 -3.22
N LEU A 200 -0.50 19.39 -2.12
CA LEU A 200 -1.95 19.14 -2.11
C LEU A 200 -2.78 20.29 -2.73
N LYS A 201 -2.25 21.52 -2.74
CA LYS A 201 -2.86 22.66 -3.48
C LYS A 201 -2.82 22.47 -4.99
N THR A 202 -1.94 21.62 -5.51
CA THR A 202 -1.92 21.30 -6.94
C THR A 202 -3.05 20.35 -7.31
N LYS A 203 -3.57 20.46 -8.54
CA LYS A 203 -4.71 19.66 -8.97
C LYS A 203 -4.40 18.15 -8.95
N ASN A 204 -5.42 17.36 -8.62
CA ASN A 204 -5.41 15.89 -8.68
C ASN A 204 -4.31 15.24 -7.83
N LYS A 205 -4.03 15.80 -6.64
CA LYS A 205 -3.18 15.17 -5.63
C LYS A 205 -3.99 14.46 -4.59
N SER A 206 -3.48 13.33 -4.11
CA SER A 206 -4.19 12.50 -3.14
C SER A 206 -3.31 12.04 -1.98
N LEU A 207 -3.67 12.41 -0.76
CA LEU A 207 -3.04 11.92 0.45
C LEU A 207 -3.99 10.93 1.15
N GLN A 208 -3.52 9.72 1.38
CA GLN A 208 -4.31 8.64 1.99
C GLN A 208 -3.57 8.10 3.20
N VAL A 209 -4.20 8.15 4.37
CA VAL A 209 -3.62 7.69 5.62
C VAL A 209 -4.58 6.73 6.29
N ILE A 210 -4.15 5.50 6.46
CA ILE A 210 -4.85 4.49 7.25
C ILE A 210 -3.96 4.16 8.43
N ALA A 211 -4.50 4.18 9.64
CA ALA A 211 -3.78 3.72 10.84
C ALA A 211 -4.78 3.12 11.82
N TYR A 212 -4.29 2.52 12.89
CA TYR A 212 -5.12 2.14 14.02
C TYR A 212 -4.63 2.80 15.30
N ASN A 213 -5.44 2.75 16.35
CA ASN A 213 -5.03 3.22 17.65
C ASN A 213 -4.03 2.23 18.28
N ASP A 214 -2.74 2.44 17.98
CA ASP A 214 -1.61 1.70 18.50
C ASP A 214 -1.20 2.15 19.92
N SER A 215 -1.63 3.35 20.35
CA SER A 215 -1.28 3.94 21.66
C SER A 215 -1.86 3.22 22.88
N VAL A 216 -2.89 2.40 22.69
CA VAL A 216 -3.55 1.62 23.74
C VAL A 216 -3.07 0.16 23.80
N VAL A 217 -2.19 -0.24 22.88
CA VAL A 217 -1.67 -1.61 22.82
C VAL A 217 -0.59 -1.81 23.86
N VAL A 218 -0.72 -2.91 24.63
CA VAL A 218 0.30 -3.39 25.56
C VAL A 218 0.84 -4.71 25.01
N TYR A 219 2.14 -4.76 24.76
CA TYR A 219 2.85 -5.95 24.28
C TYR A 219 3.94 -6.34 25.28
N ASN A 220 3.94 -7.59 25.74
CA ASN A 220 4.85 -8.10 26.76
C ASN A 220 4.95 -7.20 28.02
N GLY A 221 3.79 -6.74 28.50
CA GLY A 221 3.69 -5.91 29.71
C GLY A 221 4.15 -4.46 29.55
N LYS A 222 4.47 -4.01 28.33
CA LYS A 222 4.89 -2.64 28.03
C LYS A 222 4.01 -2.02 26.95
N PRO A 223 3.74 -0.70 26.99
CA PRO A 223 3.13 -0.01 25.86
C PRO A 223 3.91 -0.27 24.58
N LEU A 224 3.21 -0.60 23.49
CA LEU A 224 3.83 -0.87 22.19
C LEU A 224 4.56 0.37 21.65
N VAL A 225 3.95 1.53 21.86
CA VAL A 225 4.47 2.84 21.46
C VAL A 225 4.29 3.85 22.59
N SER A 226 5.06 4.94 22.54
CA SER A 226 4.81 6.08 23.42
C SER A 226 3.53 6.83 22.98
N PRO A 227 2.93 7.66 23.86
CA PRO A 227 1.69 8.38 23.54
C PRO A 227 1.74 9.24 22.26
N THR A 228 2.93 9.71 21.87
CA THR A 228 3.15 10.56 20.69
C THR A 228 4.03 9.91 19.61
N GLY A 229 4.55 8.71 19.88
CA GLY A 229 5.46 7.98 19.00
C GLY A 229 4.75 7.13 17.95
N GLY A 230 3.51 6.74 18.22
CA GLY A 230 2.70 5.89 17.34
C GLY A 230 2.09 6.59 16.13
N THR A 231 1.63 5.78 15.18
CA THR A 231 0.92 6.23 13.97
C THR A 231 -0.44 6.84 14.31
N TRP A 232 -1.08 6.42 15.41
CA TRP A 232 -2.32 7.01 15.88
C TRP A 232 -2.17 8.52 16.13
N TYR A 233 -1.15 8.90 16.89
CA TYR A 233 -0.89 10.30 17.19
C TYR A 233 -0.40 11.06 15.96
N ARG A 234 0.56 10.49 15.23
CA ARG A 234 1.20 11.15 14.08
C ARG A 234 0.23 11.39 12.93
N SER A 235 -0.70 10.47 12.69
CA SER A 235 -1.75 10.64 11.68
C SER A 235 -2.72 11.76 12.07
N GLN A 236 -3.11 11.85 13.35
CA GLN A 236 -3.98 12.93 13.83
C GLN A 236 -3.27 14.29 13.82
N LEU A 237 -1.97 14.33 14.12
CA LEU A 237 -1.17 15.54 14.00
C LEU A 237 -1.17 16.02 12.54
N MET A 238 -0.83 15.13 11.60
CA MET A 238 -0.86 15.44 10.17
C MET A 238 -2.25 15.88 9.70
N ALA A 239 -3.32 15.22 10.14
CA ALA A 239 -4.68 15.60 9.78
C ALA A 239 -5.05 17.00 10.29
N ARG A 240 -4.71 17.33 11.55
CA ARG A 240 -4.96 18.65 12.14
C ARG A 240 -4.18 19.76 11.43
N ASP A 241 -2.92 19.51 11.09
CA ASP A 241 -2.06 20.45 10.37
C ASP A 241 -2.61 20.82 8.98
N LEU A 242 -3.38 19.92 8.36
CA LEU A 242 -3.98 20.10 7.05
C LEU A 242 -5.47 20.51 7.12
N GLN A 243 -6.10 20.42 8.28
CA GLN A 243 -7.55 20.51 8.42
C GLN A 243 -8.11 21.86 7.96
N ALA A 244 -7.53 22.96 8.44
CA ALA A 244 -8.03 24.30 8.14
C ALA A 244 -7.86 24.67 6.67
N GLU A 245 -6.68 24.40 6.10
CA GLU A 245 -6.36 24.74 4.71
C GLU A 245 -7.24 23.99 3.70
N PHE A 246 -7.53 22.71 3.96
CA PHE A 246 -8.27 21.85 3.04
C PHE A 246 -9.74 21.63 3.44
N ASN A 247 -10.23 22.35 4.45
CA ASN A 247 -11.58 22.23 4.99
C ASN A 247 -11.96 20.76 5.28
N LEU A 248 -11.06 20.02 5.92
CA LEU A 248 -11.29 18.60 6.19
C LEU A 248 -12.43 18.44 7.20
N LYS A 249 -13.45 17.65 6.84
CA LYS A 249 -14.51 17.24 7.75
C LYS A 249 -13.94 16.19 8.70
N LYS A 250 -14.10 16.41 10.01
CA LYS A 250 -13.76 15.44 11.04
C LYS A 250 -15.00 14.68 11.46
N TYR A 251 -15.01 13.35 11.30
CA TYR A 251 -16.01 12.47 11.89
C TYR A 251 -15.39 11.61 12.99
N ASP A 252 -16.07 11.51 14.11
CA ASP A 252 -15.68 10.69 15.25
C ASP A 252 -16.75 9.63 15.46
N LEU A 253 -16.54 8.47 14.84
CA LEU A 253 -17.48 7.35 14.84
C LEU A 253 -17.14 6.38 15.97
N SER A 254 -18.01 5.42 16.27
CA SER A 254 -17.79 4.45 17.35
C SER A 254 -16.54 3.60 17.13
N ASP A 255 -16.24 3.22 15.88
CA ASP A 255 -15.16 2.30 15.51
C ASP A 255 -13.95 2.99 14.86
N ARG A 256 -14.07 4.26 14.46
CA ARG A 256 -13.02 4.99 13.74
C ARG A 256 -13.12 6.50 13.90
N MET A 257 -12.02 7.18 13.59
CA MET A 257 -11.95 8.63 13.41
C MET A 257 -11.54 8.92 11.96
N ASN A 258 -12.22 9.88 11.35
CA ASN A 258 -11.96 10.27 9.96
C ASN A 258 -11.68 11.76 9.84
N TRP A 259 -10.77 12.10 8.92
CA TRP A 259 -10.65 13.44 8.35
C TRP A 259 -10.66 13.32 6.83
N PHE A 260 -11.52 14.05 6.14
CA PHE A 260 -11.58 13.96 4.69
C PHE A 260 -12.08 15.24 4.04
N ASN A 261 -11.65 15.51 2.81
CA ASN A 261 -12.28 16.51 1.96
C ASN A 261 -13.42 15.89 1.13
N GLN A 262 -14.25 16.73 0.52
CA GLN A 262 -15.46 16.29 -0.19
C GLN A 262 -15.22 15.19 -1.25
N ASN A 263 -14.06 15.20 -1.91
CA ASN A 263 -13.73 14.27 -2.99
C ASN A 263 -12.86 13.10 -2.51
N HIS A 264 -12.62 12.94 -1.21
CA HIS A 264 -11.73 11.93 -0.61
C HIS A 264 -10.31 11.90 -1.19
N LEU A 265 -9.87 13.02 -1.76
CA LEU A 265 -8.48 13.17 -2.23
C LEU A 265 -7.54 13.26 -1.04
N ILE A 266 -7.95 13.92 0.03
CA ILE A 266 -7.28 13.87 1.33
C ILE A 266 -8.18 13.06 2.25
N ASP A 267 -7.70 11.92 2.73
CA ASP A 267 -8.46 11.02 3.60
C ASP A 267 -7.55 10.42 4.67
N PHE A 268 -7.96 10.58 5.92
CA PHE A 268 -7.42 9.92 7.09
C PHE A 268 -8.51 9.01 7.64
N SER A 269 -8.20 7.72 7.74
CA SER A 269 -9.08 6.68 8.25
C SER A 269 -8.39 5.95 9.40
N LEU A 270 -8.66 6.38 10.64
CA LEU A 270 -7.97 5.90 11.83
C LEU A 270 -8.90 4.97 12.64
N ILE A 271 -8.55 3.70 12.72
CA ILE A 271 -9.36 2.66 13.38
C ILE A 271 -9.19 2.76 14.89
N LYS A 272 -10.28 2.86 15.64
CA LYS A 272 -10.26 2.79 17.11
C LYS A 272 -9.96 1.37 17.57
N ASN A 273 -9.38 1.25 18.75
CA ASN A 273 -8.90 -0.04 19.27
C ASN A 273 -9.24 -0.20 20.76
N PRO A 274 -10.53 -0.23 21.14
CA PRO A 274 -10.93 -0.29 22.55
C PRO A 274 -10.41 -1.56 23.25
N GLU A 275 -10.12 -2.61 22.48
CA GLU A 275 -9.66 -3.90 22.98
C GLU A 275 -8.13 -4.00 23.11
N GLY A 276 -7.37 -2.97 22.69
CA GLY A 276 -5.91 -2.98 22.78
C GLY A 276 -5.21 -4.03 21.92
N LYS A 277 -5.83 -4.46 20.81
CA LYS A 277 -5.31 -5.50 19.90
C LYS A 277 -4.27 -4.95 18.92
N ILE A 278 -3.40 -5.81 18.41
CA ILE A 278 -2.45 -5.42 17.36
C ILE A 278 -3.14 -5.52 16.00
N TYR A 279 -3.49 -4.39 15.38
CA TYR A 279 -4.10 -4.33 14.05
C TYR A 279 -3.13 -3.95 12.92
N HIS A 280 -1.83 -3.93 13.22
CA HIS A 280 -0.77 -3.45 12.36
C HIS A 280 -0.86 -3.98 10.92
N THR A 281 -1.01 -5.30 10.76
CA THR A 281 -1.16 -5.93 9.44
C THR A 281 -2.62 -6.14 9.03
N VAL A 282 -3.51 -6.24 10.01
CA VAL A 282 -4.96 -6.45 9.81
C VAL A 282 -5.56 -5.37 8.90
N LEU A 283 -5.13 -4.11 9.03
CA LEU A 283 -5.56 -3.03 8.12
C LEU A 283 -5.13 -3.22 6.67
N VAL A 284 -3.99 -3.88 6.44
CA VAL A 284 -3.53 -4.20 5.08
C VAL A 284 -4.35 -5.37 4.53
N GLU A 285 -4.53 -6.41 5.34
CA GLU A 285 -5.31 -7.61 5.02
C GLU A 285 -6.77 -7.28 4.70
N LYS A 286 -7.36 -6.33 5.45
CA LYS A 286 -8.72 -5.87 5.24
C LYS A 286 -8.83 -4.81 4.13
N ASN A 287 -8.24 -5.11 2.98
CA ASN A 287 -8.26 -4.35 1.74
C ASN A 287 -7.55 -2.97 1.81
N GLY A 288 -6.56 -2.82 2.70
CA GLY A 288 -5.90 -1.53 2.96
C GLY A 288 -5.18 -0.97 1.73
N PHE A 289 -4.46 -1.81 0.99
CA PHE A 289 -3.74 -1.35 -0.21
C PHE A 289 -4.71 -1.00 -1.36
N ILE A 290 -5.78 -1.79 -1.53
CA ILE A 290 -6.87 -1.46 -2.46
C ILE A 290 -7.50 -0.12 -2.09
N ARG A 291 -7.89 0.07 -0.83
CA ARG A 291 -8.47 1.33 -0.33
C ARG A 291 -7.53 2.50 -0.57
N LEU A 292 -6.25 2.35 -0.24
CA LEU A 292 -5.23 3.39 -0.43
C LEU A 292 -5.13 3.85 -1.89
N LEU A 293 -5.28 2.95 -2.86
CA LEU A 293 -5.17 3.29 -4.28
C LEU A 293 -6.49 3.77 -4.90
N PHE A 294 -7.62 3.22 -4.49
CA PHE A 294 -8.93 3.47 -5.10
C PHE A 294 -9.73 4.58 -4.42
N ASN A 295 -9.48 4.91 -3.16
CA ASN A 295 -10.20 6.00 -2.50
C ASN A 295 -9.97 7.35 -3.20
N GLY A 296 -11.04 8.14 -3.33
CA GLY A 296 -11.04 9.39 -4.09
C GLY A 296 -10.92 9.19 -5.62
N THR A 297 -11.25 7.99 -6.11
CA THR A 297 -11.32 7.68 -7.56
C THR A 297 -12.68 7.06 -7.90
N LYS A 298 -12.97 6.89 -9.19
CA LYS A 298 -14.19 6.18 -9.64
C LYS A 298 -14.27 4.70 -9.23
N TYR A 299 -13.18 4.12 -8.74
CA TYR A 299 -13.12 2.73 -8.26
C TYR A 299 -13.30 2.62 -6.74
N GLN A 300 -13.48 3.75 -6.04
CA GLN A 300 -13.72 3.76 -4.61
C GLN A 300 -14.90 2.85 -4.26
N ASP A 301 -14.66 1.91 -3.34
CA ASP A 301 -15.64 0.97 -2.77
C ASP A 301 -16.36 0.08 -3.82
N LYS A 302 -15.77 -0.06 -5.02
CA LYS A 302 -16.26 -0.94 -6.08
C LYS A 302 -15.76 -2.37 -5.87
N ASP A 303 -16.67 -3.28 -5.53
CA ASP A 303 -16.41 -4.71 -5.31
C ASP A 303 -15.43 -5.02 -4.16
N TYR A 304 -15.22 -4.07 -3.24
CA TYR A 304 -14.49 -4.27 -1.99
C TYR A 304 -15.05 -3.35 -0.89
N GLN A 305 -14.83 -3.73 0.36
CA GLN A 305 -15.11 -2.89 1.53
C GLN A 305 -13.85 -2.79 2.39
N PHE A 306 -13.37 -1.58 2.66
CA PHE A 306 -12.28 -1.40 3.62
C PHE A 306 -12.73 -1.82 5.02
N TRP A 307 -11.86 -2.55 5.74
CA TRP A 307 -12.17 -3.18 7.02
C TRP A 307 -13.14 -4.37 6.95
N GLY A 308 -13.51 -4.82 5.74
CA GLY A 308 -14.33 -6.02 5.48
C GLY A 308 -13.50 -7.30 5.27
N ASP A 309 -14.08 -8.27 4.58
CA ASP A 309 -13.41 -9.51 4.16
C ASP A 309 -12.43 -9.27 3.01
N ARG A 310 -11.45 -10.17 2.84
CA ARG A 310 -10.41 -10.08 1.79
C ARG A 310 -11.04 -10.15 0.40
N ALA A 311 -11.23 -9.01 -0.26
CA ALA A 311 -11.84 -8.93 -1.60
C ALA A 311 -10.96 -9.57 -2.69
N TYR A 312 -9.67 -9.74 -2.38
CA TYR A 312 -8.65 -10.25 -3.28
C TYR A 312 -8.35 -11.74 -3.08
N GLN A 313 -9.12 -12.47 -2.28
CA GLN A 313 -8.83 -13.86 -1.90
C GLN A 313 -8.61 -14.78 -3.11
N ALA A 314 -9.37 -14.59 -4.19
CA ALA A 314 -9.25 -15.36 -5.43
C ALA A 314 -7.92 -15.13 -6.20
N TYR A 315 -7.18 -14.06 -5.88
CA TYR A 315 -5.93 -13.71 -6.52
C TYR A 315 -4.68 -14.12 -5.71
N VAL A 316 -4.86 -14.71 -4.53
CA VAL A 316 -3.74 -15.21 -3.71
C VAL A 316 -3.15 -16.44 -4.39
N LEU A 317 -1.85 -16.40 -4.69
CA LEU A 317 -1.14 -17.52 -5.34
C LEU A 317 -0.91 -18.69 -4.36
N GLN A 318 -0.78 -19.90 -4.90
CA GLN A 318 -0.46 -21.13 -4.14
C GLN A 318 1.05 -21.25 -3.93
#